data_AF-A0A8J3Q4A3-F1
#
_entry.id   AF-A0A8J3Q4A3-F1
#
_cell.length_a   1.000
_cell.length_b   1.000
_cell.length_c   1.000
_cell.angle_alpha   90.00
_cell.angle_beta   90.00
_cell.angle_gamma   90.00
#
_symmetry.space_group_name_H-M   'P 1'
#
loop_
_entity.id
_entity.type
_entity.pdbx_description
1 polymer ?
#
loop_
_entity_poly.entity_id
_entity_poly.type
_entity_poly.pdbx_seq_one_letter_code
_entity_poly.pdbx_strand_id
1 'polypeptide(L)'
;MRWLLALYPAAWRERYGPEMGQLLDDLKHRPWPARLAMAVDLARGAVDAHVTKESLMSTDTRRALKQGVVVGLLVWAALSVEIVLSNVVFPSREDDDTVSVLVAYLVIFASLAAVGILASRTAVSTGGLALAGAIAGALIGALTIGTFLAIDNMFLDIVSQQQTKIDALARSGQTSMRSFINHSLLSGIVFLTAFLALAGAGLAAFSGSLARVRRARVGKV
;
A
#
# COMPACT_ATOMS: atom_id res chain seq x y z
N MET A 1 -8.92 19.03 0.93
CA MET A 1 -9.74 17.80 0.93
C MET A 1 -10.50 17.56 -0.37
N ARG A 2 -10.83 18.59 -1.17
CA ARG A 2 -11.44 18.41 -2.50
C ARG A 2 -10.66 17.49 -3.46
N TRP A 3 -9.35 17.31 -3.25
CA TRP A 3 -8.55 16.32 -3.98
C TRP A 3 -9.07 14.88 -3.83
N LEU A 4 -9.79 14.56 -2.73
CA LEU A 4 -10.41 13.24 -2.52
C LEU A 4 -11.49 12.94 -3.57
N LEU A 5 -12.13 13.97 -4.14
CA LEU A 5 -13.08 13.77 -5.24
C LEU A 5 -12.40 13.19 -6.47
N ALA A 6 -11.09 13.39 -6.64
CA ALA A 6 -10.32 12.78 -7.73
C ALA A 6 -10.22 11.26 -7.63
N LEU A 7 -10.52 10.66 -6.47
CA LEU A 7 -10.55 9.20 -6.28
C LEU A 7 -11.78 8.54 -6.90
N TYR A 8 -12.82 9.30 -7.24
CA TYR A 8 -14.06 8.75 -7.82
C TYR A 8 -14.01 8.73 -9.37
N PRO A 9 -14.69 7.78 -10.03
CA PRO A 9 -14.74 7.72 -11.50
C PRO A 9 -15.34 8.99 -12.11
N ALA A 10 -14.90 9.37 -13.33
CA ALA A 10 -15.35 10.60 -14.00
C ALA A 10 -16.89 10.76 -14.04
N ALA A 11 -17.62 9.71 -14.45
CA ALA A 11 -19.08 9.72 -14.49
C ALA A 11 -19.74 9.94 -13.12
N TRP A 12 -19.10 9.46 -12.04
CA TRP A 12 -19.56 9.69 -10.67
C TRP A 12 -19.28 11.12 -10.21
N ARG A 13 -18.13 11.68 -10.60
CA ARG A 13 -17.80 13.08 -10.29
C ARG A 13 -18.70 14.06 -11.04
N GLU A 14 -19.07 13.76 -12.27
CA GLU A 14 -20.03 14.58 -13.03
C GLU A 14 -21.42 14.57 -12.37
N ARG A 15 -21.86 13.40 -11.90
CA ARG A 15 -23.19 13.24 -11.32
C ARG A 15 -23.31 13.73 -9.87
N TYR A 16 -22.32 13.42 -9.03
CA TYR A 16 -22.37 13.63 -7.58
C TYR A 16 -21.29 14.58 -7.03
N GLY A 17 -20.42 15.10 -7.90
CA GLY A 17 -19.30 15.95 -7.51
C GLY A 17 -19.71 17.23 -6.75
N PRO A 18 -20.76 17.96 -7.16
CA PRO A 18 -21.21 19.16 -6.45
C PRO A 18 -21.65 18.86 -5.01
N GLU A 19 -22.46 17.82 -4.79
CA GLU A 19 -22.99 17.45 -3.47
C GLU A 19 -21.87 16.95 -2.55
N MET A 20 -20.98 16.13 -3.09
CA MET A 20 -19.85 15.57 -2.35
C MET A 20 -18.80 16.64 -2.04
N GLY A 21 -18.67 17.66 -2.90
CA GLY A 21 -17.86 18.85 -2.64
C GLY A 21 -18.38 19.70 -1.49
N GLN A 22 -19.70 19.85 -1.39
CA GLN A 22 -20.35 20.58 -0.30
C GLN A 22 -20.16 19.85 1.04
N LEU A 23 -20.37 18.52 1.08
CA LEU A 23 -20.06 17.69 2.25
C LEU A 23 -18.60 17.85 2.74
N LEU A 24 -17.64 17.90 1.81
CA LEU A 24 -16.23 18.10 2.13
C LEU A 24 -15.90 19.48 2.69
N ASP A 25 -16.65 20.51 2.29
CA ASP A 25 -16.48 21.86 2.81
C ASP A 25 -17.10 21.99 4.21
N ASP A 26 -18.28 21.41 4.43
CA ASP A 26 -18.94 21.37 5.75
C ASP A 26 -18.08 20.65 6.81
N LEU A 27 -17.30 19.65 6.38
CA LEU A 27 -16.37 18.90 7.24
C LEU A 27 -15.14 19.68 7.70
N LYS A 28 -14.77 20.78 7.05
CA LYS A 28 -13.56 21.54 7.44
C LYS A 28 -13.65 22.06 8.87
N HIS A 29 -14.87 22.31 9.36
CA HIS A 29 -15.15 22.84 10.68
C HIS A 29 -15.30 21.76 11.76
N ARG A 30 -15.25 20.47 11.40
CA ARG A 30 -15.39 19.35 12.34
C ARG A 30 -14.05 19.03 13.02
N PRO A 31 -14.07 18.49 14.26
CA PRO A 31 -12.88 18.05 14.95
C PRO A 31 -12.15 16.94 14.18
N TRP A 32 -10.83 16.91 14.31
CA TRP A 32 -9.92 16.03 13.54
C TRP A 32 -10.35 14.54 13.47
N PRO A 33 -10.80 13.89 14.55
CA PRO A 33 -11.18 12.47 14.49
C PRO A 33 -12.37 12.21 13.53
N ALA A 34 -13.35 13.11 13.49
CA ALA A 34 -14.50 12.99 12.60
C ALA A 34 -14.10 13.17 11.12
N ARG A 35 -13.09 13.99 10.85
CA ARG A 35 -12.54 14.20 9.50
C ARG A 35 -11.82 12.95 8.99
N LEU A 36 -11.09 12.26 9.86
CA LEU A 36 -10.45 10.98 9.52
C LEU A 36 -11.47 9.88 9.24
N ALA A 37 -12.45 9.70 10.14
CA ALA A 37 -13.50 8.70 9.95
C ALA A 37 -14.22 8.88 8.60
N MET A 38 -14.60 10.12 8.26
CA MET A 38 -15.26 10.38 6.99
C MET A 38 -14.33 10.26 5.77
N ALA A 39 -13.04 10.60 5.91
CA ALA A 39 -12.07 10.34 4.85
C ALA A 39 -11.93 8.84 4.57
N VAL A 40 -12.01 8.00 5.60
CA VAL A 40 -12.04 6.54 5.47
C VAL A 40 -13.34 6.08 4.81
N ASP A 41 -14.50 6.60 5.21
CA ASP A 41 -15.78 6.25 4.58
C ASP A 41 -15.83 6.66 3.10
N LEU A 42 -15.31 7.84 2.75
CA LEU A 42 -15.18 8.30 1.37
C LEU A 42 -14.19 7.44 0.57
N ALA A 43 -13.06 7.08 1.16
CA ALA A 43 -12.12 6.14 0.52
C ALA A 43 -12.79 4.79 0.28
N ARG A 44 -13.56 4.28 1.26
CA ARG A 44 -14.33 3.03 1.14
C ARG A 44 -15.39 3.12 0.05
N GLY A 45 -16.15 4.22 -0.01
CA GLY A 45 -17.15 4.46 -1.05
C GLY A 45 -16.54 4.62 -2.45
N ALA A 46 -15.37 5.24 -2.55
CA ALA A 46 -14.62 5.34 -3.82
C ALA A 46 -14.15 3.96 -4.31
N VAL A 47 -13.64 3.14 -3.39
CA VAL A 47 -13.29 1.74 -3.65
C VAL A 47 -14.52 0.96 -4.09
N ASP A 48 -15.64 1.06 -3.38
CA ASP A 48 -16.88 0.37 -3.71
C ASP A 48 -17.46 0.79 -5.08
N ALA A 49 -17.39 2.08 -5.41
CA ALA A 49 -17.78 2.58 -6.73
C ALA A 49 -16.87 2.04 -7.86
N HIS A 50 -15.57 1.82 -7.57
CA HIS A 50 -14.66 1.16 -8.51
C HIS A 50 -14.93 -0.36 -8.61
N VAL A 51 -15.27 -1.01 -7.49
CA VAL A 51 -15.66 -2.43 -7.41
C VAL A 51 -17.00 -2.68 -8.12
N THR A 52 -17.94 -1.76 -8.08
CA THR A 52 -19.21 -1.89 -8.82
C THR A 52 -18.97 -1.83 -10.34
N LYS A 53 -17.97 -1.04 -10.77
CA LYS A 53 -17.44 -1.05 -12.14
C LYS A 53 -16.69 -2.35 -12.48
N GLU A 54 -16.22 -3.10 -11.48
CA GLU A 54 -15.59 -4.42 -11.63
C GLU A 54 -16.58 -5.47 -12.18
N SER A 55 -17.90 -5.24 -12.07
CA SER A 55 -18.90 -6.05 -12.80
C SER A 55 -18.76 -5.95 -14.33
N LEU A 56 -18.12 -4.88 -14.83
CA LEU A 56 -17.76 -4.68 -16.24
C LEU A 56 -16.31 -5.09 -16.57
N MET A 57 -15.52 -5.54 -15.59
CA MET A 57 -14.15 -5.99 -15.86
C MET A 57 -14.14 -7.36 -16.54
N SER A 58 -13.24 -7.52 -17.51
CA SER A 58 -13.02 -8.84 -18.11
C SER A 58 -12.54 -9.84 -17.05
N THR A 59 -12.97 -11.10 -17.20
CA THR A 59 -12.57 -12.22 -16.34
C THR A 59 -11.05 -12.32 -16.16
N ASP A 60 -10.29 -12.00 -17.22
CA ASP A 60 -8.82 -11.98 -17.20
C ASP A 60 -8.25 -10.89 -16.30
N THR A 61 -8.86 -9.70 -16.30
CA THR A 61 -8.45 -8.60 -15.43
C THR A 61 -8.71 -8.98 -13.98
N ARG A 62 -9.90 -9.49 -13.67
CA ARG A 62 -10.25 -9.96 -12.32
C ARG A 62 -9.29 -11.02 -11.80
N ARG A 63 -8.90 -11.97 -12.65
CA ARG A 63 -7.92 -13.01 -12.31
C ARG A 63 -6.54 -12.41 -12.02
N ALA A 64 -6.08 -11.46 -12.83
CA ALA A 64 -4.83 -10.74 -12.59
C ALA A 64 -4.86 -9.96 -11.26
N LEU A 65 -5.97 -9.27 -10.97
CA LEU A 65 -6.15 -8.58 -9.69
C LEU A 65 -6.10 -9.55 -8.51
N LYS A 66 -6.83 -10.67 -8.58
CA LYS A 66 -6.79 -11.71 -7.55
C LYS A 66 -5.38 -12.23 -7.31
N GLN A 67 -4.59 -12.43 -8.36
CA GLN A 67 -3.18 -12.82 -8.23
C GLN A 67 -2.36 -11.74 -7.52
N GLY A 68 -2.54 -10.46 -7.88
CA GLY A 68 -1.89 -9.34 -7.20
C GLY A 68 -2.23 -9.30 -5.70
N VAL A 69 -3.51 -9.44 -5.35
CA VAL A 69 -3.96 -9.49 -3.95
C VAL A 69 -3.35 -10.66 -3.19
N VAL A 70 -3.38 -11.88 -3.75
CA VAL A 70 -2.82 -13.07 -3.10
C VAL A 70 -1.31 -12.91 -2.86
N VAL A 71 -0.56 -12.46 -3.87
CA VAL A 71 0.89 -12.23 -3.71
C VAL A 71 1.16 -11.14 -2.69
N GLY A 72 0.41 -10.02 -2.74
CA GLY A 72 0.54 -8.94 -1.76
C GLY A 72 0.30 -9.39 -0.33
N LEU A 73 -0.74 -10.19 -0.09
CA LEU A 73 -1.05 -10.74 1.23
C LEU A 73 0.01 -11.74 1.72
N LEU A 74 0.55 -12.59 0.84
CA LEU A 74 1.62 -13.53 1.21
C LEU A 74 2.90 -12.80 1.61
N VAL A 75 3.29 -11.77 0.84
CA VAL A 75 4.46 -10.94 1.15
C VAL A 75 4.24 -10.19 2.47
N TRP A 76 3.08 -9.55 2.63
CA TRP A 76 2.74 -8.86 3.88
C TRP A 76 2.77 -9.82 5.08
N ALA A 77 2.24 -11.03 4.96
CA ALA A 77 2.25 -12.00 6.06
C ALA A 77 3.69 -12.34 6.50
N ALA A 78 4.60 -12.56 5.54
CA ALA A 78 6.01 -12.79 5.85
C ALA A 78 6.67 -11.58 6.52
N LEU A 79 6.46 -10.37 5.98
CA LEU A 79 6.99 -9.12 6.57
C LEU A 79 6.41 -8.87 7.97
N SER A 80 5.14 -9.18 8.20
CA SER A 80 4.49 -8.98 9.49
C SER A 80 5.13 -9.87 10.57
N VAL A 81 5.47 -11.12 10.23
CA VAL A 81 6.22 -12.00 11.13
C VAL A 81 7.60 -11.41 11.43
N GLU A 82 8.33 -10.99 10.39
CA GLU A 82 9.64 -10.37 10.56
C GLU A 82 9.59 -9.12 11.44
N ILE A 83 8.61 -8.23 11.25
CA ILE A 83 8.41 -7.02 12.05
C ILE A 83 8.19 -7.36 13.53
N VAL A 84 7.33 -8.35 13.81
CA VAL A 84 7.07 -8.78 15.19
C VAL A 84 8.35 -9.35 15.81
N LEU A 85 9.08 -10.19 15.05
CA LEU A 85 10.32 -10.77 15.53
C LEU A 85 11.38 -9.69 15.82
N SER A 86 11.58 -8.73 14.93
CA SER A 86 12.61 -7.69 15.08
C SER A 86 12.26 -6.59 16.08
N ASN A 87 10.98 -6.27 16.26
CA ASN A 87 10.58 -5.16 17.13
C ASN A 87 10.19 -5.59 18.55
N VAL A 88 9.67 -6.81 18.71
CA VAL A 88 9.10 -7.27 19.99
C VAL A 88 9.92 -8.41 20.58
N VAL A 89 10.23 -9.43 19.79
CA VAL A 89 10.87 -10.65 20.29
C VAL A 89 12.38 -10.47 20.45
N PHE A 90 13.02 -9.87 19.46
CA PHE A 90 14.45 -9.64 19.38
C PHE A 90 14.75 -8.15 19.10
N PRO A 91 14.35 -7.24 20.00
CA PRO A 91 14.55 -5.81 19.79
C PRO A 91 16.06 -5.51 19.69
N SER A 92 16.51 -5.09 18.50
CA SER A 92 17.88 -4.62 18.33
C SER A 92 18.07 -3.27 19.02
N ARG A 93 19.22 -3.10 19.69
CA ARG A 93 19.67 -1.82 20.21
C ARG A 93 20.66 -1.12 19.26
N GLU A 94 21.09 -1.83 18.22
CA GLU A 94 22.08 -1.39 17.25
C GLU A 94 21.44 -1.26 15.86
N ASP A 95 21.96 -0.32 15.05
CA ASP A 95 21.40 0.07 13.76
C ASP A 95 21.93 -0.78 12.58
N ASP A 96 22.29 -2.04 12.83
CA ASP A 96 22.93 -2.92 11.80
C ASP A 96 21.93 -3.77 11.01
N ASP A 97 20.75 -3.20 10.71
CA ASP A 97 19.70 -3.88 9.93
C ASP A 97 19.87 -3.67 8.41
N THR A 98 21.02 -3.15 7.96
CA THR A 98 21.21 -2.75 6.56
C THR A 98 21.02 -3.93 5.60
N VAL A 99 21.55 -5.11 5.95
CA VAL A 99 21.48 -6.29 5.09
C VAL A 99 20.07 -6.88 5.07
N SER A 100 19.42 -7.01 6.22
CA SER A 100 18.05 -7.55 6.32
C SER A 100 17.06 -6.66 5.56
N VAL A 101 17.15 -5.35 5.74
CA VAL A 101 16.33 -4.36 5.02
C VAL A 101 16.53 -4.45 3.50
N LEU A 102 17.79 -4.56 3.04
CA LEU A 102 18.08 -4.72 1.62
C LEU A 102 17.46 -6.02 1.05
N VAL A 103 17.60 -7.13 1.77
CA VAL A 103 17.01 -8.41 1.38
C VAL A 103 15.48 -8.31 1.33
N ALA A 104 14.85 -7.67 2.32
CA ALA A 104 13.41 -7.44 2.34
C ALA A 104 12.94 -6.63 1.10
N TYR A 105 13.66 -5.55 0.74
CA TYR A 105 13.34 -4.79 -0.47
C TYR A 105 13.49 -5.61 -1.75
N LEU A 106 14.55 -6.41 -1.87
CA LEU A 106 14.74 -7.29 -3.03
C LEU A 106 13.59 -8.30 -3.15
N VAL A 107 13.17 -8.90 -2.04
CA VAL A 107 12.03 -9.82 -2.00
C VAL A 107 10.74 -9.11 -2.43
N ILE A 108 10.46 -7.92 -1.88
CA ILE A 108 9.27 -7.14 -2.25
C ILE A 108 9.27 -6.85 -3.76
N PHE A 109 10.36 -6.31 -4.31
CA PHE A 109 10.43 -5.99 -5.74
C PHE A 109 10.36 -7.23 -6.63
N ALA A 110 11.01 -8.33 -6.24
CA ALA A 110 10.91 -9.60 -6.94
C ALA A 110 9.47 -10.13 -6.95
N SER A 111 8.75 -10.05 -5.83
CA SER A 111 7.35 -10.42 -5.73
C SER A 111 6.44 -9.55 -6.59
N LEU A 112 6.67 -8.23 -6.62
CA LEU A 112 5.93 -7.31 -7.49
C LEU A 112 6.17 -7.61 -8.99
N ALA A 113 7.39 -7.95 -9.38
CA ALA A 113 7.68 -8.44 -10.72
C ALA A 113 7.01 -9.81 -11.00
N ALA A 114 6.97 -10.70 -10.01
CA ALA A 114 6.31 -12.00 -10.14
C ALA A 114 4.80 -11.85 -10.40
N VAL A 115 4.13 -10.84 -9.83
CA VAL A 115 2.73 -10.50 -10.16
C VAL A 115 2.57 -10.29 -11.66
N GLY A 116 3.44 -9.49 -12.28
CA GLY A 116 3.41 -9.24 -13.72
C GLY A 116 3.60 -10.50 -14.54
N ILE A 117 4.56 -11.36 -14.18
CA ILE A 117 4.81 -12.64 -14.86
C ILE A 117 3.60 -13.57 -14.74
N LEU A 118 3.01 -13.71 -13.55
CA LEU A 118 1.86 -14.57 -13.30
C LEU A 118 0.61 -14.06 -14.02
N ALA A 119 0.34 -12.76 -13.94
CA ALA A 119 -0.79 -12.10 -14.61
C ALA A 119 -0.62 -12.10 -16.13
N SER A 120 0.61 -12.09 -16.65
CA SER A 120 0.83 -12.17 -18.10
C SER A 120 0.25 -13.44 -18.71
N ARG A 121 0.08 -14.52 -17.92
CA ARG A 121 -0.51 -15.79 -18.36
C ARG A 121 -1.98 -15.67 -18.77
N THR A 122 -2.64 -14.58 -18.42
CA THR A 122 -3.99 -14.24 -18.88
C THR A 122 -3.94 -13.24 -20.05
N ALA A 123 -5.04 -13.11 -20.80
CA ALA A 123 -5.15 -12.19 -21.92
C ALA A 123 -5.38 -10.72 -21.50
N VAL A 124 -4.94 -10.34 -20.30
CA VAL A 124 -5.15 -8.99 -19.73
C VAL A 124 -4.38 -7.90 -20.51
N SER A 125 -4.86 -6.67 -20.55
CA SER A 125 -4.09 -5.55 -21.13
C SER A 125 -2.87 -5.20 -20.27
N THR A 126 -1.91 -4.43 -20.81
CA THR A 126 -0.79 -3.89 -20.01
C THR A 126 -1.29 -3.02 -18.86
N GLY A 127 -2.39 -2.29 -19.05
CA GLY A 127 -3.04 -1.53 -17.98
C GLY A 127 -3.54 -2.42 -16.84
N GLY A 128 -4.09 -3.61 -17.15
CA GLY A 128 -4.49 -4.56 -16.11
C GLY A 128 -3.31 -5.22 -15.39
N LEU A 129 -2.16 -5.42 -16.07
CA LEU A 129 -0.91 -5.84 -15.41
C LEU A 129 -0.44 -4.78 -14.42
N ALA A 130 -0.41 -3.51 -14.85
CA ALA A 130 -0.03 -2.38 -14.02
C ALA A 130 -0.95 -2.26 -12.80
N LEU A 131 -2.26 -2.37 -13.00
CA LEU A 131 -3.24 -2.29 -11.92
C LEU A 131 -3.08 -3.43 -10.90
N ALA A 132 -2.85 -4.66 -11.36
CA ALA A 132 -2.60 -5.80 -10.46
C ALA A 132 -1.35 -5.60 -9.60
N GLY A 133 -0.26 -5.12 -10.20
CA GLY A 133 0.96 -4.76 -9.47
C GLY A 133 0.75 -3.60 -8.50
N ALA A 134 -0.01 -2.57 -8.90
CA ALA A 134 -0.33 -1.43 -8.05
C ALA A 134 -1.09 -1.85 -6.79
N ILE A 135 -2.09 -2.72 -6.94
CA ILE A 135 -2.87 -3.25 -5.82
C ILE A 135 -1.98 -4.09 -4.90
N ALA A 136 -1.13 -4.95 -5.46
CA ALA A 136 -0.19 -5.74 -4.65
C ALA A 136 0.73 -4.83 -3.82
N GLY A 137 1.34 -3.82 -4.45
CA GLY A 137 2.22 -2.86 -3.79
C GLY A 137 1.50 -2.01 -2.74
N ALA A 138 0.30 -1.53 -3.05
CA ALA A 138 -0.51 -0.76 -2.11
C ALA A 138 -0.88 -1.59 -0.87
N LEU A 139 -1.31 -2.85 -1.07
CA LEU A 139 -1.64 -3.75 0.04
C LEU A 139 -0.42 -4.02 0.91
N ILE A 140 0.75 -4.31 0.31
CA ILE A 140 1.98 -4.51 1.06
C ILE A 140 2.30 -3.27 1.89
N GLY A 141 2.34 -2.08 1.29
CA GLY A 141 2.68 -0.84 1.99
C GLY A 141 1.71 -0.49 3.12
N ALA A 142 0.41 -0.50 2.83
CA ALA A 142 -0.61 -0.11 3.79
C ALA A 142 -0.68 -1.07 4.98
N LEU A 143 -0.65 -2.38 4.72
CA LEU A 143 -0.73 -3.40 5.77
C LEU A 143 0.56 -3.47 6.58
N THR A 144 1.73 -3.25 5.96
CA THR A 144 3.02 -3.21 6.68
C THR A 144 3.06 -2.05 7.67
N ILE A 145 2.67 -0.84 7.26
CA ILE A 145 2.57 0.30 8.18
C ILE A 145 1.47 0.10 9.21
N GLY A 146 0.36 -0.55 8.83
CA GLY A 146 -0.68 -0.97 9.77
C GLY A 146 -0.14 -1.90 10.86
N THR A 147 0.72 -2.86 10.51
CA THR A 147 1.39 -3.74 11.48
C THR A 147 2.29 -2.92 12.41
N PHE A 148 3.12 -2.01 11.89
CA PHE A 148 3.93 -1.12 12.73
C PHE A 148 3.08 -0.26 13.67
N LEU A 149 1.96 0.31 13.20
CA LEU A 149 1.04 1.09 14.03
C LEU A 149 0.50 0.26 15.19
N ALA A 150 0.08 -0.97 14.93
CA ALA A 150 -0.43 -1.88 15.96
C ALA A 150 0.66 -2.22 16.97
N ILE A 151 1.81 -2.71 16.49
CA ILE A 151 2.92 -3.16 17.33
C ILE A 151 3.50 -2.02 18.17
N ASP A 152 3.77 -0.86 17.55
CA ASP A 152 4.38 0.26 18.27
C ASP A 152 3.45 0.86 19.34
N ASN A 153 2.13 0.77 19.16
CA ASN A 153 1.19 1.26 20.16
C ASN A 153 0.89 0.24 21.26
N MET A 154 0.89 -1.06 20.94
CA MET A 154 0.65 -2.16 21.89
C MET A 154 1.89 -2.46 22.74
N PHE A 155 3.08 -2.36 22.17
CA PHE A 155 4.36 -2.66 22.81
C PHE A 155 5.23 -1.40 22.97
N LEU A 156 4.60 -0.25 23.21
CA LEU A 156 5.29 1.04 23.31
C LEU A 156 6.42 1.02 24.35
N ASP A 157 6.26 0.28 25.44
CA ASP A 157 7.26 0.20 26.51
C ASP A 157 8.56 -0.48 26.05
N ILE A 158 8.47 -1.43 25.12
CA ILE A 158 9.63 -2.08 24.49
C ILE A 158 10.19 -1.16 23.40
N VAL A 159 9.32 -0.68 22.53
CA VAL A 159 9.66 0.12 21.37
C VAL A 159 10.31 1.46 21.74
N SER A 160 9.90 2.06 22.84
CA SER A 160 10.46 3.32 23.35
C SER A 160 11.90 3.19 23.84
N GLN A 161 12.41 1.96 24.02
CA GLN A 161 13.79 1.69 24.41
C GLN A 161 14.73 1.54 23.20
N GLN A 162 14.21 1.54 21.97
CA GLN A 162 15.03 1.44 20.75
C GLN A 162 15.79 2.76 20.52
N GLN A 163 17.12 2.69 20.44
CA GLN A 163 17.98 3.88 20.33
C GLN A 163 17.63 4.74 19.11
N THR A 164 17.37 4.10 17.96
CA THR A 164 16.98 4.80 16.72
C THR A 164 15.73 5.66 16.90
N LYS A 165 14.73 5.20 17.68
CA LYS A 165 13.51 5.97 17.96
C LYS A 165 13.74 7.08 18.98
N ILE A 166 14.59 6.85 19.99
CA ILE A 166 15.00 7.88 20.95
C ILE A 166 15.72 9.02 20.24
N ASP A 167 16.69 8.71 19.39
CA ASP A 167 17.45 9.70 18.62
C ASP A 167 16.57 10.48 17.65
N ALA A 168 15.64 9.79 16.97
CA ALA A 168 14.71 10.42 16.06
C ALA A 168 13.71 11.33 16.80
N LEU A 169 13.22 10.92 17.98
CA LEU A 169 12.38 11.76 18.84
C LEU A 169 13.14 13.02 19.27
N ALA A 170 14.38 12.89 19.75
CA ALA A 170 15.21 14.02 20.18
C ALA A 170 15.42 15.04 19.05
N ARG A 171 15.60 14.59 17.80
CA ARG A 171 15.72 15.46 16.63
C ARG A 171 14.38 16.07 16.16
N SER A 172 13.26 15.44 16.47
CA SER A 172 11.93 15.85 15.98
C SER A 172 11.34 17.07 16.71
N GLY A 173 11.83 17.38 17.92
CA GLY A 173 11.25 18.41 18.79
C GLY A 173 9.90 18.04 19.44
N GLN A 174 9.42 16.80 19.27
CA GLN A 174 8.21 16.32 19.94
C GLN A 174 8.50 15.90 21.39
N THR A 175 7.52 16.06 22.27
CA THR A 175 7.65 15.76 23.72
C THR A 175 7.16 14.37 24.11
N SER A 176 6.55 13.63 23.17
CA SER A 176 5.95 12.32 23.44
C SER A 176 6.36 11.32 22.37
N MET A 177 6.92 10.18 22.79
CA MET A 177 7.29 9.07 21.91
C MET A 177 6.08 8.55 21.10
N ARG A 178 4.92 8.43 21.73
CA ARG A 178 3.69 7.95 21.06
C ARG A 178 3.23 8.92 19.96
N SER A 179 3.26 10.23 20.24
CA SER A 179 2.92 11.25 19.24
C SER A 179 3.87 11.20 18.05
N PHE A 180 5.17 11.10 18.34
CA PHE A 180 6.22 11.03 17.32
C PHE A 180 6.05 9.80 16.43
N ILE A 181 5.90 8.62 17.01
CA ILE A 181 5.69 7.37 16.29
C ILE A 181 4.43 7.46 15.42
N ASN A 182 3.30 7.87 15.98
CA ASN A 182 2.05 7.94 15.24
C ASN A 182 2.12 8.94 14.08
N HIS A 183 2.77 10.09 14.29
CA HIS A 183 2.96 11.06 13.22
C HIS A 183 3.85 10.51 12.09
N SER A 184 4.99 9.90 12.44
CA SER A 184 5.90 9.27 11.47
C SER A 184 5.21 8.14 10.70
N LEU A 185 4.48 7.27 11.38
CA LEU A 185 3.76 6.16 10.73
C LEU A 185 2.59 6.63 9.87
N LEU A 186 1.85 7.68 10.28
CA LEU A 186 0.81 8.29 9.44
C LEU A 186 1.40 8.97 8.19
N SER A 187 2.62 9.48 8.24
CA SER A 187 3.30 9.93 7.02
C SER A 187 3.76 8.72 6.18
N GLY A 188 4.31 7.70 6.83
CA GLY A 188 4.79 6.46 6.22
C GLY A 188 3.69 5.70 5.47
N ILE A 189 2.46 5.64 6.01
CA ILE A 189 1.35 4.96 5.34
C ILE A 189 1.03 5.60 3.98
N VAL A 190 1.14 6.93 3.87
CA VAL A 190 0.87 7.62 2.60
C VAL A 190 2.03 7.40 1.64
N PHE A 191 3.26 7.70 2.08
CA PHE A 191 4.43 7.65 1.21
C PHE A 191 4.79 6.24 0.77
N LEU A 192 4.87 5.28 1.70
CA LEU A 192 5.27 3.90 1.38
C LEU A 192 4.21 3.20 0.52
N THR A 193 2.92 3.37 0.84
CA THR A 193 1.82 2.79 0.05
C THR A 193 1.82 3.34 -1.37
N ALA A 194 1.93 4.67 -1.53
CA ALA A 194 1.98 5.28 -2.85
C ALA A 194 3.22 4.84 -3.64
N PHE A 195 4.39 4.82 -3.00
CA PHE A 195 5.64 4.37 -3.61
C PHE A 195 5.54 2.92 -4.08
N LEU A 196 5.13 1.99 -3.21
CA LEU A 196 5.03 0.57 -3.56
C LEU A 196 3.94 0.32 -4.59
N ALA A 197 2.84 1.07 -4.58
CA ALA A 197 1.82 0.99 -5.63
C ALA A 197 2.40 1.40 -6.99
N LEU A 198 3.14 2.51 -7.07
CA LEU A 198 3.77 2.97 -8.30
C LEU A 198 4.86 2.00 -8.79
N ALA A 199 5.73 1.55 -7.89
CA ALA A 199 6.77 0.57 -8.19
C ALA A 199 6.15 -0.76 -8.65
N GLY A 200 5.11 -1.23 -7.96
CA GLY A 200 4.35 -2.42 -8.31
C GLY A 200 3.72 -2.31 -9.70
N ALA A 201 3.12 -1.16 -10.02
CA ALA A 201 2.56 -0.91 -11.34
C ALA A 201 3.62 -1.01 -12.44
N GLY A 202 4.75 -0.32 -12.25
CA GLY A 202 5.85 -0.32 -13.21
C GLY A 202 6.47 -1.70 -13.41
N LEU A 203 6.82 -2.37 -12.31
CA LEU A 203 7.47 -3.69 -12.34
C LEU A 203 6.55 -4.76 -12.93
N ALA A 204 5.27 -4.79 -12.56
CA ALA A 204 4.32 -5.76 -13.09
C ALA A 204 4.04 -5.55 -14.58
N ALA A 205 3.90 -4.29 -15.02
CA ALA A 205 3.73 -3.97 -16.43
C ALA A 205 4.95 -4.36 -17.26
N PHE A 206 6.16 -4.02 -16.78
CA PHE A 206 7.43 -4.33 -17.46
C PHE A 206 7.66 -5.84 -17.56
N SER A 207 7.66 -6.53 -16.42
CA SER A 207 7.93 -7.98 -16.35
C SER A 207 6.87 -8.81 -17.09
N GLY A 208 5.60 -8.43 -16.99
CA GLY A 208 4.51 -9.12 -17.69
C GLY A 208 4.56 -8.91 -19.20
N SER A 209 4.98 -7.74 -19.67
CA SER A 209 5.20 -7.47 -21.10
C SER A 209 6.36 -8.30 -21.65
N LEU A 210 7.49 -8.36 -20.92
CA LEU A 210 8.64 -9.18 -21.29
C LEU A 210 8.28 -10.68 -21.36
N ALA A 211 7.50 -11.17 -20.40
CA ALA A 211 7.03 -12.55 -20.37
C ALA A 211 6.10 -12.91 -21.55
N ARG A 212 5.37 -11.94 -22.11
CA ARG A 212 4.57 -12.14 -23.33
C ARG A 212 5.43 -12.24 -24.58
N VAL A 213 6.39 -11.32 -24.73
CA VAL A 213 7.33 -11.34 -25.86
C VAL A 213 8.10 -12.66 -25.90
N ARG A 214 8.56 -13.14 -24.75
CA ARG A 214 9.26 -14.44 -24.66
C ARG A 214 8.39 -15.61 -25.11
N ARG A 215 7.11 -15.66 -24.72
CA ARG A 215 6.18 -16.73 -25.14
C ARG A 215 5.85 -16.68 -26.63
N ALA A 216 5.67 -15.48 -27.19
CA ALA A 216 5.41 -15.31 -28.61
C ALA A 216 6.59 -15.76 -29.49
N ARG A 217 7.83 -15.68 -28.99
CA ARG A 217 9.02 -16.19 -29.68
C ARG A 217 9.13 -17.71 -29.62
N VAL A 218 8.84 -18.31 -28.46
CA VAL A 218 8.94 -19.77 -28.28
C VAL A 218 7.87 -20.52 -29.08
N GLY A 219 6.66 -19.97 -29.24
CA GLY A 219 5.60 -20.62 -30.02
C GLY A 219 5.75 -20.56 -31.54
N LYS A 220 6.83 -19.97 -32.07
CA LYS A 220 7.11 -19.87 -33.52
C LYS A 220 8.20 -20.84 -34.00
N VAL A 221 8.74 -21.66 -33.11
CA VAL A 221 9.73 -22.72 -33.39
C VAL A 221 9.01 -24.06 -33.32
#